data_AF-A0A9E1DV71-F1
#
_entry.id   AF-A0A9E1DV71-F1
#
_cell.length_a   1.000
_cell.length_b   1.000
_cell.length_c   1.000
_cell.angle_alpha   90.00
_cell.angle_beta   90.00
_cell.angle_gamma   90.00
#
_symmetry.space_group_name_H-M   'P 1'
#
loop_
_entity.id
_entity.type
_entity.pdbx_description
1 polymer ?
#
loop_
_entity_poly.entity_id
_entity_poly.type
_entity_poly.pdbx_seq_one_letter_code
_entity_poly.pdbx_strand_id
1 'polypeptide(L)' 'GETNVAEPDYRDRIGRLMDIFRPRLFSLVFTEAVSERDPGEGKLPRQIPGYRRSEKSLYEFDSGYAVLFANFVRSE' A
#
# COMPACT_ATOMS: atom_id res chain seq x y z
N GLY A 1 5.50 -7.00 -7.37
CA GLY A 1 5.32 -6.33 -8.67
C GLY A 1 5.45 -4.84 -8.45
N GLU A 2 5.94 -4.12 -9.45
CA GLU A 2 6.15 -2.66 -9.42
C GLU A 2 5.33 -2.01 -10.54
N THR A 3 4.81 -0.80 -10.30
CA THR A 3 4.07 -0.03 -11.31
C THR A 3 4.20 1.47 -11.05
N ASN A 4 4.30 2.25 -12.12
CA ASN A 4 4.23 3.72 -12.11
C ASN A 4 2.93 4.25 -12.76
N VAL A 5 2.03 3.37 -13.20
CA VAL A 5 0.72 3.74 -13.71
C VAL A 5 -0.08 4.37 -12.57
N ALA A 6 -0.45 5.64 -12.74
CA ALA A 6 -1.28 6.37 -11.78
C ALA A 6 -2.70 5.79 -11.80
N GLU A 7 -3.21 5.43 -10.62
CA GLU A 7 -4.59 5.00 -10.43
C GLU A 7 -5.26 5.87 -9.35
N PRO A 8 -6.55 6.20 -9.50
CA PRO A 8 -7.30 6.86 -8.45
C PRO A 8 -7.47 5.96 -7.22
N ASP A 9 -7.41 4.64 -7.40
CA ASP A 9 -7.55 3.63 -6.35
C ASP A 9 -6.83 2.33 -6.76
N TYR A 10 -5.89 1.85 -5.96
CA TYR A 10 -5.12 0.62 -6.21
C TYR A 10 -5.72 -0.62 -5.52
N ARG A 11 -6.83 -0.52 -4.78
CA ARG A 11 -7.38 -1.63 -3.99
C ARG A 11 -7.66 -2.88 -4.84
N ASP A 12 -8.28 -2.71 -6.00
CA ASP A 12 -8.60 -3.82 -6.90
C ASP A 12 -7.35 -4.49 -7.45
N ARG A 13 -6.34 -3.70 -7.85
CA ARG A 13 -5.06 -4.21 -8.34
C ARG A 13 -4.35 -5.01 -7.25
N ILE A 14 -4.29 -4.47 -6.03
CA ILE A 14 -3.68 -5.15 -4.89
C ILE A 14 -4.45 -6.45 -4.57
N GLY A 15 -5.78 -6.42 -4.55
CA GLY A 15 -6.62 -7.60 -4.36
C GLY A 15 -6.29 -8.72 -5.34
N ARG A 16 -6.24 -8.41 -6.64
CA ARG A 16 -5.87 -9.39 -7.68
C ARG A 16 -4.46 -9.97 -7.47
N LEU A 17 -3.48 -9.14 -7.09
CA LEU A 17 -2.14 -9.63 -6.78
C LEU A 17 -2.16 -10.61 -5.60
N MET A 18 -2.96 -10.34 -4.58
CA MET A 18 -3.10 -11.23 -3.42
C MET A 18 -3.79 -12.54 -3.78
N ASP A 19 -4.78 -12.52 -4.67
CA ASP A 19 -5.48 -13.72 -5.15
C ASP A 19 -4.57 -14.65 -5.97
N ILE A 20 -3.66 -14.08 -6.75
CA ILE A 20 -2.69 -14.80 -7.58
C ILE A 20 -1.56 -15.38 -6.72
N PHE A 21 -0.87 -14.53 -5.98
CA PHE A 21 0.39 -14.92 -5.33
C PHE A 21 0.20 -15.54 -3.94
N ARG A 22 -0.85 -15.12 -3.21
CA ARG A 22 -1.17 -15.57 -1.84
C ARG A 22 0.07 -15.67 -0.92
N PRO A 23 0.93 -14.63 -0.86
CA PRO A 23 2.17 -14.70 -0.10
C PRO A 23 1.92 -14.98 1.40
N ARG A 24 2.92 -15.55 2.09
CA ARG A 24 2.87 -15.64 3.56
C ARG A 24 3.17 -14.29 4.21
N LEU A 25 4.07 -13.51 3.61
CA LEU A 25 4.48 -12.17 4.04
C LEU A 25 4.78 -11.31 2.82
N PHE A 26 4.46 -10.02 2.88
CA PHE A 26 4.86 -9.06 1.86
C PHE A 26 4.90 -7.63 2.41
N SER A 27 5.56 -6.76 1.67
CA SER A 27 5.60 -5.32 1.93
C SER A 27 4.92 -4.57 0.79
N LEU A 28 4.11 -3.58 1.13
CA LEU A 28 3.55 -2.60 0.22
C LEU A 28 4.32 -1.29 0.40
N VAL A 29 4.88 -0.79 -0.70
CA VAL A 29 5.58 0.50 -0.75
C VAL A 29 4.82 1.39 -1.71
N PHE A 30 4.50 2.61 -1.28
CA PHE A 30 3.74 3.56 -2.08
C PHE A 30 4.33 4.95 -1.96
N THR A 31 4.66 5.55 -3.10
CA THR A 31 5.21 6.90 -3.19
C THR A 31 4.16 7.83 -3.76
N GLU A 32 3.93 8.97 -3.11
CA GLU A 32 2.99 9.99 -3.57
C GLU A 32 3.51 11.40 -3.29
N ALA A 33 3.03 12.38 -4.06
CA ALA A 33 3.24 13.78 -3.74
C ALA A 33 2.40 14.14 -2.50
N VAL A 34 2.98 14.90 -1.56
CA VAL A 34 2.29 15.34 -0.34
C VAL A 34 1.04 16.17 -0.67
N SER A 35 1.09 16.95 -1.76
CA SER A 35 -0.04 17.75 -2.23
C SER A 35 -1.23 16.93 -2.76
N GLU A 36 -1.01 15.68 -3.15
CA GLU A 36 -2.05 14.78 -3.67
C GLU A 36 -2.55 13.78 -2.63
N ARG A 37 -1.96 13.81 -1.44
CA ARG A 37 -2.23 12.82 -0.41
C ARG A 37 -3.55 13.10 0.28
N ASP A 38 -4.43 12.10 0.28
CA ASP A 38 -5.63 12.09 1.10
C ASP A 38 -5.32 11.42 2.46
N PRO A 39 -5.35 12.17 3.58
CA PRO A 39 -5.12 11.61 4.92
C PRO A 39 -6.19 10.60 5.37
N GLY A 40 -7.29 10.45 4.63
CA GLY A 40 -8.42 9.54 4.88
C GLY A 40 -8.20 8.07 4.47
N GLU A 41 -9.02 7.57 3.54
CA GLU A 41 -8.94 6.19 3.04
C GLU A 41 -7.89 6.03 1.93
N GLY A 42 -7.47 7.13 1.30
CA GLY A 42 -6.40 7.17 0.32
C GLY A 42 -6.61 6.24 -0.88
N LYS A 43 -5.55 6.07 -1.67
CA LYS A 43 -5.51 5.21 -2.87
C LYS A 43 -5.23 3.73 -2.54
N LEU A 44 -5.13 3.36 -1.26
CA LEU A 44 -4.65 2.05 -0.79
C LEU A 44 -5.62 1.39 0.20
N PRO A 45 -5.66 0.05 0.28
CA PRO A 45 -6.50 -0.65 1.25
C PRO A 45 -6.01 -0.45 2.69
N ARG A 46 -6.94 -0.14 3.62
CA ARG A 46 -6.66 -0.12 5.07
C ARG A 46 -6.40 -1.52 5.64
N GLN A 47 -7.11 -2.50 5.10
CA GLN A 47 -7.03 -3.92 5.41
C GLN A 47 -7.04 -4.71 4.11
N ILE A 48 -6.31 -5.81 4.08
CA ILE A 48 -6.30 -6.73 2.96
C ILE A 48 -6.88 -8.05 3.50
N PRO A 49 -8.00 -8.56 2.94
CA PRO A 49 -8.63 -9.79 3.44
C PRO A 49 -7.63 -10.94 3.54
N GLY A 50 -7.61 -11.61 4.70
CA GLY A 50 -6.66 -12.70 4.98
C GLY A 50 -5.27 -12.24 5.38
N TYR A 51 -5.02 -10.94 5.58
CA TYR A 51 -3.73 -10.42 6.03
C TYR A 51 -3.88 -9.44 7.20
N ARG A 52 -3.00 -9.60 8.18
CA ARG A 52 -2.79 -8.64 9.26
C ARG A 52 -1.63 -7.73 8.90
N ARG A 53 -1.83 -6.41 8.99
CA ARG A 53 -0.74 -5.44 8.91
C ARG A 53 0.09 -5.51 10.20
N SER A 54 1.37 -5.84 10.09
CA SER A 54 2.28 -5.92 11.24
C SER A 54 2.92 -4.58 11.56
N GLU A 55 3.19 -3.76 10.55
CA GLU A 55 3.88 -2.47 10.69
C GLU A 55 3.40 -1.48 9.62
N LYS A 56 3.42 -0.20 9.96
CA LYS A 56 3.16 0.92 9.04
C LYS A 56 4.08 2.08 9.39
N SER A 57 4.83 2.56 8.41
CA SER A 57 5.71 3.72 8.53
C SER A 57 5.48 4.66 7.36
N LEU A 58 5.57 5.96 7.62
CA LEU A 58 5.37 7.01 6.64
C LEU A 58 6.52 7.99 6.77
N TYR A 59 7.22 8.23 5.68
CA TYR A 59 8.33 9.16 5.60
C TYR A 59 7.96 10.27 4.63
N GLU A 60 7.87 11.49 5.14
CA GLU A 60 7.74 12.70 4.33
C GLU A 60 9.15 13.28 4.11
N PHE A 61 9.41 13.71 2.89
CA PHE A 61 10.67 14.29 2.47
C PHE A 61 10.47 15.79 2.21
N ASP A 62 11.50 16.59 2.48
CA ASP A 62 11.50 18.04 2.24
C ASP A 62 11.27 18.43 0.76
N SER A 63 11.35 17.45 -0.16
CA SER A 63 11.05 17.59 -1.58
C SER A 63 9.56 17.60 -1.92
N GLY A 64 8.66 17.49 -0.93
CA GLY A 64 7.21 17.47 -1.14
C GLY A 64 6.66 16.10 -1.54
N TYR A 65 7.42 15.03 -1.29
CA TYR A 65 7.00 13.64 -1.50
C TYR A 65 6.87 12.89 -0.17
N ALA A 66 6.05 11.85 -0.17
CA ALA A 66 5.94 10.91 0.93
C ALA A 66 6.07 9.47 0.43
N VAL A 67 6.64 8.61 1.27
CA VAL A 67 6.68 7.17 1.05
C VAL A 67 6.02 6.44 2.22
N LEU A 68 5.03 5.64 1.91
CA LEU A 68 4.40 4.71 2.83
C LEU A 68 5.05 3.33 2.71
N PHE A 69 5.42 2.76 3.85
CA PHE A 69 5.78 1.35 4.01
C PHE A 69 4.73 0.65 4.86
N ALA A 70 4.18 -0.46 4.37
CA ALA A 70 3.24 -1.29 5.13
C ALA A 70 3.61 -2.77 4.98
N ASN A 71 3.87 -3.43 6.10
CA ASN A 71 4.21 -4.85 6.16
C ASN A 71 2.98 -5.68 6.51
N PHE A 72 2.76 -6.77 5.78
CA PHE A 72 1.60 -7.63 5.92
C PHE A 72 2.04 -9.09 6.12
N VAL A 73 1.35 -9.78 7.01
CA VAL A 73 1.51 -11.21 7.27
C VAL A 73 0.15 -11.86 7.12
N ARG A 74 0.10 -13.01 6.43
CA ARG A 74 -1.14 -13.76 6.25
C ARG A 74 -1.71 -14.16 7.61
N SER A 75 -2.97 -13.82 7.86
CA SER A 75 -3.70 -14.27 9.04
C SER A 75 -3.97 -15.77 8.92
N GLU A 76 -3.82 -16.50 10.02
CA GLU A 76 -4.18 -17.92 10.10
C GLU A 76 -5.70 -18.13 10.03
#